data_AF-A0A067KMA4-F1
#
_entry.id   AF-A0A067KMA4-F1
#
_cell.length_a   1.000
_cell.length_b   1.000
_cell.length_c   1.000
_cell.angle_alpha   90.00
_cell.angle_beta   90.00
_cell.angle_gamma   90.00
#
_symmetry.space_group_name_H-M   'P 1'
#
loop_
_entity.id
_entity.type
_entity.pdbx_description
1 polymer ?
#
loop_
_entity_poly.entity_id
_entity_poly.type
_entity_poly.pdbx_seq_one_letter_code
_entity_poly.pdbx_strand_id
1 'polypeptide(L)'
;MAAVDYLTCGSGFAFAAYGPYWKFMKKICMKELLGGRMLDQLLPVRREEIRHFLKLMLKKANSGESVDVGPQLLMLSNNVISRMTMSKRCSNNEDEANELAILDKTYC
;
A
#
# COMPACT_ATOMS: atom_id res chain seq x y z
N MET A 1 10.56 -6.39 -21.20
CA MET A 1 11.25 -5.10 -21.02
C MET A 1 10.23 -3.97 -20.97
N ALA A 2 9.45 -3.71 -22.04
CA ALA A 2 8.47 -2.61 -22.08
C ALA A 2 7.47 -2.52 -20.89
N ALA A 3 6.89 -3.64 -20.43
CA ALA A 3 5.94 -3.63 -19.31
C ALA A 3 6.58 -3.19 -17.98
N VAL A 4 7.85 -3.55 -17.75
CA VAL A 4 8.61 -3.14 -16.56
C VAL A 4 8.96 -1.65 -16.64
N ASP A 5 9.32 -1.16 -17.83
CA ASP A 5 9.61 0.25 -18.06
C ASP A 5 8.36 1.12 -17.86
N TYR A 6 7.18 0.64 -18.29
CA TYR A 6 5.89 1.28 -18.04
C TYR A 6 5.53 1.34 -16.56
N LEU A 7 5.66 0.22 -15.84
CA LEU A 7 5.29 0.13 -14.41
C LEU A 7 6.23 0.92 -13.50
N THR A 8 7.48 1.14 -13.91
CA THR A 8 8.50 1.78 -13.07
C THR A 8 9.00 3.12 -13.60
N CYS A 9 8.41 3.60 -14.70
CA CYS A 9 8.95 4.72 -15.47
C CYS A 9 10.47 4.57 -15.71
N GLY A 10 10.89 3.34 -16.09
CA GLY A 10 12.27 2.96 -16.36
C GLY A 10 13.27 3.03 -15.19
N SER A 11 12.82 3.23 -13.94
CA SER A 11 13.72 3.55 -12.81
C SER A 11 13.55 2.68 -11.55
N GLY A 12 12.76 1.61 -11.64
CA GLY A 12 12.44 0.76 -10.48
C GLY A 12 13.50 -0.29 -10.20
N PHE A 13 14.24 -0.15 -9.08
CA PHE A 13 15.23 -1.16 -8.69
C PHE A 13 14.63 -2.54 -8.44
N ALA A 14 13.34 -2.63 -8.11
CA ALA A 14 12.63 -3.89 -7.86
C ALA A 14 12.71 -4.86 -9.05
N PHE A 15 12.82 -4.33 -10.27
CA PHE A 15 12.93 -5.10 -11.51
C PHE A 15 14.29 -4.95 -12.19
N ALA A 16 15.27 -4.32 -11.52
CA ALA A 16 16.63 -4.22 -12.04
C ALA A 16 17.30 -5.59 -12.06
N ALA A 17 18.15 -5.83 -13.06
CA ALA A 17 18.97 -7.02 -13.13
C ALA A 17 19.83 -7.16 -11.86
N TYR A 18 20.01 -8.41 -11.40
CA TYR A 18 20.81 -8.68 -10.22
C TYR A 18 22.25 -8.21 -10.42
N GLY A 19 22.72 -7.32 -9.56
CA GLY A 19 24.03 -6.70 -9.68
C GLY A 19 24.34 -5.75 -8.52
N PRO A 20 25.48 -5.04 -8.56
CA PRO A 20 25.88 -4.13 -7.49
C PRO A 20 24.80 -3.10 -7.13
N TYR A 21 24.15 -2.51 -8.14
CA TYR A 21 23.06 -1.56 -7.97
C TYR A 21 21.86 -2.17 -7.22
N TRP A 22 21.34 -3.30 -7.70
CA TRP A 22 20.20 -3.98 -7.07
C TRP A 22 20.52 -4.38 -5.62
N LYS A 23 21.74 -4.91 -5.36
CA LYS A 23 22.18 -5.29 -4.01
C LYS A 23 22.24 -4.08 -3.08
N PHE A 24 22.75 -2.95 -3.57
CA PHE A 24 22.84 -1.70 -2.82
C PHE A 24 21.46 -1.17 -2.46
N MET A 25 20.56 -1.05 -3.43
CA MET A 25 19.19 -0.59 -3.19
C MET A 25 18.42 -1.52 -2.24
N LYS A 26 18.52 -2.85 -2.45
CA LYS A 26 17.95 -3.83 -1.52
C LYS A 26 18.46 -3.62 -0.09
N LYS A 27 19.77 -3.40 0.09
CA LYS A 27 20.36 -3.16 1.42
C LYS A 27 19.78 -1.92 2.09
N ILE A 28 19.58 -0.82 1.34
CA ILE A 28 18.96 0.40 1.86
C ILE A 28 17.52 0.11 2.27
N CYS A 29 16.70 -0.45 1.38
CA CYS A 29 15.29 -0.74 1.68
C CYS A 29 15.14 -1.66 2.89
N MET A 30 15.96 -2.71 2.99
CA MET A 30 15.89 -3.65 4.12
C MET A 30 16.35 -3.05 5.45
N LYS A 31 17.25 -2.05 5.43
CA LYS A 31 17.76 -1.44 6.66
C LYS A 31 16.92 -0.26 7.11
N GLU A 32 16.64 0.65 6.20
CA GLU A 32 16.06 1.95 6.53
C GLU A 32 14.53 1.93 6.48
N LEU A 33 13.92 1.14 5.59
CA LEU A 33 12.47 1.11 5.39
C LEU A 33 11.80 -0.10 6.04
N LEU A 34 12.38 -1.28 5.85
CA LEU A 34 11.82 -2.57 6.28
C LEU A 34 12.58 -3.17 7.47
N GLY A 35 13.50 -2.41 8.08
CA GLY A 35 14.26 -2.84 9.24
C GLY A 35 13.41 -2.86 10.51
N GLY A 36 13.78 -3.71 11.48
CA GLY A 36 13.02 -3.87 12.74
C GLY A 36 12.75 -2.55 13.47
N ARG A 37 13.77 -1.68 13.58
CA ARG A 37 13.61 -0.34 14.19
C ARG A 37 12.53 0.50 13.50
N MET A 38 12.53 0.54 12.17
CA MET A 38 11.54 1.28 11.41
C MET A 38 10.15 0.66 11.55
N LEU A 39 10.06 -0.68 11.55
CA LEU A 39 8.80 -1.39 11.78
C LEU A 39 8.22 -1.10 13.16
N ASP A 40 9.06 -0.96 14.19
CA ASP A 40 8.63 -0.57 15.54
C ASP A 40 8.12 0.88 15.57
N GLN A 41 8.82 1.80 14.91
CA GLN A 41 8.39 3.19 14.77
C GLN A 41 7.05 3.33 14.01
N LEU A 42 6.81 2.46 13.03
CA LEU A 42 5.60 2.43 12.22
C LEU A 42 4.49 1.54 12.81
N LEU A 43 4.74 0.87 13.94
CA LEU A 43 3.74 0.06 14.63
C LEU A 43 2.48 0.87 15.04
N PRO A 44 2.59 2.11 15.56
CA PRO A 44 1.42 2.91 15.90
C PRO A 44 0.53 3.19 14.67
N VAL A 45 1.16 3.51 13.53
CA VAL A 45 0.47 3.75 12.26
C VAL A 45 -0.32 2.52 11.82
N ARG A 46 0.32 1.34 11.80
CA ARG A 46 -0.33 0.08 11.44
C ARG A 46 -1.50 -0.26 12.36
N ARG A 47 -1.33 -0.11 13.68
CA ARG A 47 -2.41 -0.31 14.66
C ARG A 47 -3.57 0.65 14.45
N GLU A 48 -3.28 1.89 14.09
CA GLU A 48 -4.32 2.87 13.83
C GLU A 48 -5.13 2.53 12.58
N GLU A 49 -4.49 2.16 11.47
CA GLU A 49 -5.20 1.77 10.23
C GLU A 49 -6.04 0.50 10.43
N ILE A 50 -5.49 -0.51 11.12
CA ILE A 50 -6.25 -1.73 11.48
C ILE A 50 -7.48 -1.36 12.34
N ARG A 51 -7.33 -0.46 13.31
CA ARG A 51 -8.47 -0.03 14.14
C ARG A 51 -9.54 0.68 13.31
N HIS A 52 -9.16 1.53 12.35
CA HIS A 52 -10.12 2.19 11.46
C HIS A 52 -10.86 1.17 10.59
N PHE A 53 -10.13 0.22 10.01
CA PHE A 53 -10.72 -0.87 9.24
C PHE A 53 -11.72 -1.68 10.07
N LEU A 54 -11.37 -2.09 11.29
CA LEU A 54 -12.28 -2.84 12.15
C LEU A 54 -13.53 -2.04 12.53
N LYS A 55 -13.40 -0.73 12.77
CA LYS A 55 -14.56 0.15 13.00
C LYS A 55 -15.48 0.21 11.78
N LEU A 56 -14.91 0.30 10.58
CA LEU A 56 -15.68 0.29 9.33
C LEU A 56 -16.42 -1.04 9.16
N MET A 57 -15.72 -2.17 9.33
CA MET A 57 -16.34 -3.50 9.22
C MET A 57 -17.45 -3.70 10.25
N LEU A 58 -17.24 -3.26 11.50
CA LEU A 58 -18.27 -3.33 12.54
C LEU A 58 -19.50 -2.49 12.19
N LYS A 59 -19.31 -1.29 11.64
CA LYS A 59 -20.41 -0.44 11.17
C LYS A 59 -21.24 -1.14 10.10
N LYS A 60 -20.57 -1.74 9.10
CA LYS A 60 -21.22 -2.50 8.01
C LYS A 60 -21.94 -3.75 8.52
N ALA A 61 -21.34 -4.47 9.46
CA ALA A 61 -21.97 -5.63 10.08
C ALA A 61 -23.24 -5.25 10.87
N ASN A 62 -23.19 -4.15 11.63
CA ASN A 62 -24.36 -3.65 12.37
C ASN A 62 -25.50 -3.19 11.46
N SER A 63 -25.20 -2.75 10.23
CA SER A 63 -26.21 -2.42 9.22
C SER A 63 -26.68 -3.64 8.40
N GLY A 64 -26.17 -4.85 8.69
CA GLY A 64 -26.50 -6.06 7.93
C GLY A 64 -26.01 -6.02 6.48
N GLU A 65 -25.01 -5.18 6.17
CA GLU A 65 -24.47 -5.03 4.82
C GLU A 65 -23.57 -6.22 4.50
N SER A 66 -23.79 -6.85 3.34
CA SER A 66 -22.84 -7.84 2.81
C SER A 66 -21.57 -7.13 2.36
N VAL A 67 -20.41 -7.60 2.82
CA VAL A 67 -19.12 -6.97 2.53
C VAL A 67 -18.24 -7.91 1.72
N ASP A 68 -17.81 -7.46 0.55
CA ASP A 68 -16.66 -8.06 -0.12
C ASP A 68 -15.38 -7.62 0.61
N VAL A 69 -14.71 -8.59 1.23
CA VAL A 69 -13.52 -8.36 2.05
C VAL A 69 -12.29 -8.05 1.19
N GLY A 70 -12.24 -8.49 -0.07
CA GLY A 70 -11.09 -8.28 -0.96
C GLY A 70 -10.75 -6.81 -1.17
N PRO A 71 -11.68 -5.99 -1.71
CA PRO A 71 -11.50 -4.55 -1.88
C PRO A 71 -11.20 -3.80 -0.57
N GLN A 72 -11.81 -4.24 0.54
CA GLN A 72 -11.62 -3.61 1.85
C GLN A 72 -10.20 -3.85 2.39
N LEU A 73 -9.65 -5.05 2.20
CA LEU A 73 -8.26 -5.37 2.55
C LEU A 73 -7.25 -4.67 1.63
N LEU A 74 -7.58 -4.51 0.34
CA LEU A 74 -6.77 -3.74 -0.59
C LEU A 74 -6.67 -2.27 -0.13
N MET A 75 -7.80 -1.66 0.23
CA MET A 75 -7.83 -0.30 0.77
C MET A 75 -7.04 -0.17 2.07
N LEU A 76 -7.18 -1.13 3.00
CA LEU A 76 -6.36 -1.16 4.23
C LEU A 76 -4.86 -1.21 3.91
N SER A 77 -4.46 -2.08 2.96
CA SER A 77 -3.06 -2.23 2.57
C SER A 77 -2.50 -0.93 1.98
N ASN A 78 -3.25 -0.27 1.10
CA ASN A 78 -2.88 1.01 0.51
C ASN A 78 -2.75 2.11 1.56
N ASN A 79 -3.69 2.20 2.49
CA ASN A 79 -3.64 3.17 3.58
C ASN A 79 -2.43 2.95 4.49
N VAL A 80 -2.12 1.70 4.84
CA VAL A 80 -0.94 1.37 5.63
C VAL A 80 0.34 1.76 4.89
N ILE A 81 0.49 1.37 3.62
CA ILE A 81 1.69 1.66 2.83
C ILE A 81 1.87 3.17 2.66
N SER A 82 0.82 3.88 2.22
CA SER A 82 0.88 5.34 1.99
C SER A 82 1.17 6.13 3.26
N ARG A 83 0.59 5.72 4.39
CA ARG A 83 0.90 6.35 5.69
C ARG A 83 2.33 6.10 6.14
N MET A 84 2.86 4.91 5.87
CA MET A 84 4.23 4.55 6.24
C MET A 84 5.28 5.22 5.33
N THR A 85 4.98 5.44 4.05
CA THR A 85 5.94 5.99 3.07
C THR A 85 5.81 7.50 2.85
N MET A 86 4.58 8.03 2.88
CA MET A 86 4.25 9.41 2.52
C MET A 86 3.64 10.20 3.67
N SER A 87 3.40 9.57 4.84
CA SER A 87 2.67 10.16 5.98
C SER A 87 1.26 10.67 5.63
N LYS A 88 0.65 10.19 4.53
CA LYS A 88 -0.69 10.57 4.07
C LYS A 88 -1.63 9.36 4.03
N ARG A 89 -2.92 9.54 4.27
CA ARG A 89 -3.94 8.52 4.00
C ARG A 89 -4.37 8.61 2.54
N CYS A 90 -4.56 7.46 1.88
CA CYS A 90 -5.14 7.39 0.53
C CYS A 90 -6.66 7.38 0.53
N SER A 91 -7.30 7.18 1.69
CA SER A 91 -8.74 7.30 1.82
C SER A 91 -9.09 8.70 2.29
N ASN A 92 -9.36 9.62 1.36
CA ASN A 92 -10.21 10.76 1.63
C ASN A 92 -11.37 10.73 0.62
N ASN A 93 -12.52 10.24 1.10
CA ASN A 93 -13.80 10.12 0.41
C ASN A 93 -13.94 8.93 -0.55
N GLU A 94 -15.17 8.42 -0.56
CA GLU A 94 -15.65 7.22 -1.27
C GLU A 94 -15.48 7.33 -2.80
N ASP A 95 -15.09 8.51 -3.29
CA ASP A 95 -14.82 8.82 -4.69
C ASP A 95 -13.41 8.43 -5.17
N GLU A 96 -12.38 8.47 -4.31
CA GLU A 96 -10.99 8.12 -4.69
C GLU A 96 -10.76 6.60 -4.78
N ALA A 97 -11.54 5.80 -4.03
CA ALA A 97 -11.53 4.35 -4.17
C ALA A 97 -12.03 3.91 -5.55
N ASN A 98 -12.91 4.71 -6.16
CA ASN A 98 -13.36 4.50 -7.54
C ASN A 98 -12.26 4.92 -8.54
N GLU A 99 -11.49 5.98 -8.27
CA GLU A 99 -10.33 6.35 -9.12
C GLU A 99 -9.21 5.31 -9.11
N LEU A 100 -8.88 4.70 -7.98
CA LEU A 100 -7.89 3.62 -7.93
C LEU A 100 -8.37 2.35 -8.67
N ALA A 101 -9.68 2.06 -8.64
CA ALA A 101 -10.29 1.01 -9.46
C ALA A 101 -10.38 1.37 -10.95
N ILE A 102 -10.49 2.66 -11.27
CA ILE A 102 -10.44 3.17 -12.65
C ILE A 102 -9.01 3.06 -13.20
N LEU A 103 -7.97 3.29 -12.38
CA LEU A 103 -6.59 3.12 -12.82
C LEU A 103 -6.24 1.65 -13.13
N ASP A 104 -6.76 0.69 -12.38
CA ASP A 104 -6.60 -0.75 -12.66
C ASP A 104 -7.26 -1.16 -13.99
N LYS A 105 -8.40 -0.55 -14.34
CA LYS A 105 -9.12 -0.79 -15.61
C LYS A 105 -8.60 0.00 -16.81
N THR A 106 -7.86 1.08 -16.60
CA THR A 106 -7.38 1.97 -17.69
C THR A 106 -5.96 1.64 -18.13
N TYR A 107 -5.19 0.92 -17.30
CA TYR A 107 -3.81 0.53 -17.57
C TYR A 107 -3.61 -0.98 -17.79
N CYS A 108 -4.70 -1.74 -17.97
CA CYS A 108 -4.69 -3.12 -18.49
C CYS A 108 -5.31 -3.15 -19.88
#